data_AF-X1TBK0-F1
#
_entry.id   AF-X1TBK0-F1
#
_cell.length_a   1.000
_cell.length_b   1.000
_cell.length_c   1.000
_cell.angle_alpha   90.00
_cell.angle_beta   90.00
_cell.angle_gamma   90.00
#
_symmetry.space_group_name_H-M   'P 1'
#
loop_
_entity.id
_entity.type
_entity.pdbx_description
1 polymer ?
#
loop_
_entity_poly.entity_id
_entity_poly.type
_entity_poly.pdbx_seq_one_letter_code
_entity_poly.pdbx_strand_id
1 'polypeptide(L)'
;NVRLRKISFFISIMLVIALLLPACAETGSIPAAPLTPAPTPTPTPTPTPTPKEPIRIQEEANETEAQVIEAYEFTENLVRGARGKEVEELQYLLSLFPDVYPEGLVTGYFDSLTEEAVKKFQEKHAEEILGPQGLSEGTGFVGPTTRAKLNELARESIP
;
A
#
# COMPACT_ATOMS: atom_id res chain seq x y z
N ASN A 1 5.75 32.59 -14.75
CA ASN A 1 6.02 33.33 -13.49
C ASN A 1 5.44 32.74 -12.19
N VAL A 2 5.00 31.47 -12.11
CA VAL A 2 4.42 30.92 -10.85
C VAL A 2 5.09 29.61 -10.37
N ARG A 3 6.04 29.04 -11.12
CA ARG A 3 6.69 27.75 -10.79
C ARG A 3 8.17 27.86 -10.40
N LEU A 4 8.58 28.93 -9.70
CA LEU A 4 9.99 29.07 -9.28
C LEU A 4 10.19 29.70 -7.89
N ARG A 5 9.13 29.83 -7.07
CA ARG A 5 9.22 30.38 -5.70
C ARG A 5 9.05 29.36 -4.57
N LYS A 6 8.63 28.12 -4.87
CA LYS A 6 8.35 27.10 -3.82
C LYS A 6 9.59 26.33 -3.34
N ILE A 7 10.69 26.35 -4.09
CA ILE A 7 11.93 25.62 -3.75
C ILE A 7 12.81 26.36 -2.73
N SER A 8 12.61 27.67 -2.54
CA SER A 8 13.43 28.46 -1.61
C SER A 8 12.96 28.45 -0.15
N PHE A 9 11.77 27.90 0.16
CA PHE A 9 11.23 27.91 1.52
C PHE A 9 11.49 26.60 2.28
N PHE A 10 11.80 25.51 1.57
CA PHE A 10 12.00 24.18 2.17
C PHE A 10 13.38 23.98 2.80
N ILE A 11 14.37 24.82 2.50
CA ILE A 11 15.74 24.64 3.00
C ILE A 11 15.98 25.36 4.35
N SER A 12 15.03 26.17 4.84
CA SER A 12 15.24 27.00 6.04
C SER A 12 14.54 26.53 7.33
N ILE A 13 13.80 25.42 7.31
CA ILE A 13 12.99 24.96 8.47
C ILE A 13 13.53 23.67 9.13
N MET A 14 14.66 23.13 8.67
CA MET A 14 15.25 21.88 9.18
C MET A 14 16.46 22.07 10.12
N LEU A 15 16.56 23.17 10.90
CA LEU A 15 17.77 23.40 11.71
C LEU A 15 17.59 24.00 13.13
N VAL A 16 16.44 23.89 13.81
CA VAL A 16 16.33 24.52 15.16
C VAL A 16 15.69 23.69 16.27
N ILE A 17 15.60 22.36 16.17
CA ILE A 17 15.13 21.56 17.32
C ILE A 17 15.91 20.25 17.44
N ALA A 18 17.02 20.27 18.17
CA ALA A 18 17.53 19.11 18.92
C ALA A 18 18.73 19.53 19.79
N LEU A 19 18.46 20.12 20.95
CA LEU A 19 19.43 20.20 22.03
C LEU A 19 18.80 19.60 23.29
N LEU A 20 19.54 18.64 23.85
CA LEU A 20 19.61 18.29 25.27
C LEU A 20 18.59 17.26 25.82
N LEU A 21 19.03 15.99 25.81
CA LEU A 21 18.67 14.97 26.81
C LEU A 21 19.15 15.41 28.22
N PRO A 22 18.50 14.97 29.31
CA PRO A 22 18.97 13.76 29.99
C PRO A 22 17.86 12.85 30.57
N ALA A 23 18.30 11.63 30.88
CA ALA A 23 17.58 10.54 31.49
C ALA A 23 16.97 10.86 32.87
N CYS A 24 15.85 10.20 33.20
CA CYS A 24 15.57 9.74 34.54
C CYS A 24 14.94 8.34 34.46
N ALA A 25 15.61 7.41 35.13
CA ALA A 25 15.15 6.06 35.39
C ALA A 25 14.15 6.07 36.54
N GLU A 26 13.11 5.23 36.48
CA GLU A 26 12.40 4.83 37.68
C GLU A 26 12.09 3.33 37.62
N THR A 27 12.66 2.62 38.59
CA THR A 27 12.53 1.19 38.84
C THR A 27 11.29 0.99 39.72
N GLY A 28 10.33 0.19 39.27
CA GLY A 28 9.13 -0.17 40.05
C GLY A 28 8.76 -1.62 39.80
N SER A 29 8.84 -2.43 40.84
CA SER A 29 8.68 -3.89 40.85
C SER A 29 7.26 -4.40 40.52
N ILE A 30 7.24 -5.50 39.76
CA ILE A 30 6.30 -6.62 39.59
C ILE A 30 5.22 -6.80 40.70
N PRO A 31 3.99 -7.26 40.35
CA PRO A 31 3.72 -8.69 40.57
C PRO A 31 3.03 -9.40 39.39
N ALA A 32 3.44 -10.64 39.19
CA ALA A 32 2.83 -11.61 38.28
C ALA A 32 1.41 -11.98 38.74
N ALA A 33 0.48 -12.09 37.78
CA ALA A 33 -0.74 -12.88 37.94
C ALA A 33 -1.05 -13.56 36.59
N PRO A 34 -1.28 -14.89 36.56
CA PRO A 34 -1.55 -15.63 35.33
C PRO A 34 -3.06 -15.63 35.05
N LEU A 35 -3.46 -15.19 33.85
CA LEU A 35 -4.83 -15.35 33.36
C LEU A 35 -4.79 -15.86 31.91
N THR A 36 -4.83 -17.20 31.81
CA THR A 36 -5.51 -18.04 30.80
C THR A 36 -5.62 -17.58 29.34
N PRO A 37 -5.17 -18.38 28.35
CA PRO A 37 -5.52 -18.16 26.94
C PRO A 37 -7.01 -18.51 26.70
N ALA A 38 -7.77 -17.57 26.14
CA ALA A 38 -9.15 -17.75 25.71
C ALA A 38 -9.27 -17.42 24.21
N PRO A 39 -10.25 -18.00 23.51
CA PRO A 39 -10.02 -18.82 22.31
C PRO A 39 -9.72 -18.05 21.02
N THR A 40 -8.84 -18.65 20.22
CA THR A 40 -8.67 -18.45 18.78
C THR A 40 -10.02 -18.34 18.05
N PRO A 41 -10.31 -17.27 17.30
CA PRO A 41 -11.31 -17.38 16.25
C PRO A 41 -10.71 -18.28 15.16
N THR A 42 -11.22 -19.51 15.06
CA THR A 42 -11.01 -20.39 13.92
C THR A 42 -11.39 -19.62 12.64
N PRO A 43 -10.48 -19.40 11.66
CA PRO A 43 -10.92 -19.04 10.33
C PRO A 43 -11.70 -20.23 9.77
N THR A 44 -13.02 -20.05 9.64
CA THR A 44 -13.93 -20.95 8.94
C THR A 44 -13.35 -21.30 7.55
N PRO A 45 -13.40 -22.57 7.11
CA PRO A 45 -12.85 -22.98 5.84
C PRO A 45 -13.50 -22.23 4.67
N THR A 46 -12.62 -21.71 3.80
CA THR A 46 -12.76 -21.52 2.36
C THR A 46 -14.07 -22.05 1.75
N PRO A 47 -14.90 -21.22 1.09
CA PRO A 47 -15.71 -21.74 0.01
C PRO A 47 -14.72 -22.18 -1.08
N THR A 48 -14.59 -23.49 -1.25
CA THR A 48 -13.97 -24.11 -2.42
C THR A 48 -14.61 -23.51 -3.68
N PRO A 49 -13.88 -22.81 -4.57
CA PRO A 49 -14.28 -22.81 -5.97
C PRO A 49 -14.04 -24.24 -6.46
N THR A 50 -15.14 -24.97 -6.70
CA THR A 50 -15.12 -26.22 -7.45
C THR A 50 -14.28 -26.02 -8.72
N PRO A 51 -13.30 -26.90 -8.99
CA PRO A 51 -12.53 -26.87 -10.23
C PRO A 51 -13.46 -26.99 -11.42
N LYS A 52 -13.64 -25.89 -12.15
CA LYS A 52 -14.26 -25.93 -13.47
C LYS A 52 -13.14 -26.14 -14.48
N GLU A 53 -12.94 -27.41 -14.77
CA GLU A 53 -12.46 -28.03 -16.02
C GLU A 53 -11.29 -27.35 -16.79
N PRO A 54 -10.24 -28.11 -17.18
CA PRO A 54 -9.07 -27.56 -17.83
C PRO A 54 -9.41 -27.04 -19.23
N ILE A 55 -9.38 -25.72 -19.41
CA ILE A 55 -9.34 -25.13 -20.75
C ILE A 55 -7.91 -25.31 -21.27
N ARG A 56 -7.75 -26.36 -22.09
CA ARG A 56 -6.62 -26.56 -22.99
C ARG A 56 -6.84 -25.68 -24.23
N ILE A 57 -6.21 -24.50 -24.24
CA ILE A 57 -5.88 -23.78 -25.48
C ILE A 57 -4.36 -23.71 -25.46
N GLN A 58 -3.70 -24.69 -26.07
CA GLN A 58 -3.21 -24.62 -27.46
C GLN A 58 -2.26 -23.44 -27.64
N GLU A 59 -1.00 -23.83 -27.65
CA GLU A 59 0.15 -23.13 -28.21
C GLU A 59 -0.15 -22.73 -29.66
N GLU A 60 -0.30 -21.43 -29.91
CA GLU A 60 -0.09 -20.86 -31.24
C GLU A 60 0.54 -19.47 -31.07
N ALA A 61 1.77 -19.37 -31.54
CA ALA A 61 2.56 -18.16 -31.56
C ALA A 61 1.83 -17.07 -32.37
N ASN A 62 1.64 -15.91 -31.76
CA ASN A 62 1.48 -14.67 -32.50
C ASN A 62 2.28 -13.57 -31.76
N GLU A 63 3.56 -13.51 -32.09
CA GLU A 63 4.36 -12.29 -31.92
C GLU A 63 3.70 -11.16 -32.73
N THR A 64 3.55 -10.01 -32.08
CA THR A 64 3.15 -8.68 -32.61
C THR A 64 1.71 -8.28 -32.27
N GLU A 65 1.54 -7.68 -31.10
CA GLU A 65 0.51 -6.66 -30.90
C GLU A 65 1.02 -5.60 -29.91
N ALA A 66 1.10 -4.36 -30.39
CA ALA A 66 1.36 -3.19 -29.59
C ALA A 66 0.30 -3.15 -28.48
N GLN A 67 0.73 -3.36 -27.24
CA GLN A 67 -0.17 -3.47 -26.11
C GLN A 67 -0.89 -2.15 -25.93
N VAL A 68 -2.17 -2.13 -26.29
CA VAL A 68 -3.13 -1.18 -25.75
C VAL A 68 -3.26 -1.57 -24.28
N ILE A 69 -2.33 -1.07 -23.47
CA ILE A 69 -2.39 -1.12 -22.02
C ILE A 69 -3.62 -0.33 -21.62
N GLU A 70 -4.77 -1.00 -21.49
CA GLU A 70 -5.91 -0.39 -20.83
C GLU A 70 -5.49 -0.08 -19.40
N ALA A 71 -5.64 1.19 -19.01
CA ALA A 71 -5.42 1.60 -17.64
C ALA A 71 -6.31 0.78 -16.73
N TYR A 72 -5.71 -0.02 -15.84
CA TYR A 72 -6.47 -0.71 -14.83
C TYR A 72 -7.15 0.31 -13.92
N GLU A 73 -8.46 0.17 -13.73
CA GLU A 73 -9.24 1.03 -12.85
C GLU A 73 -9.58 0.30 -11.55
N PHE A 74 -9.02 0.81 -10.46
CA PHE A 74 -9.35 0.40 -9.10
C PHE A 74 -10.74 0.91 -8.72
N THR A 75 -11.65 0.00 -8.40
CA THR A 75 -13.03 0.27 -7.98
C THR A 75 -13.31 -0.19 -6.55
N GLU A 76 -12.57 -1.16 -6.03
CA GLU A 76 -12.82 -1.80 -4.73
C GLU A 76 -11.90 -1.27 -3.61
N ASN A 77 -12.44 -1.15 -2.39
CA ASN A 77 -11.60 -0.83 -1.24
C ASN A 77 -10.74 -2.05 -0.87
N LEU A 78 -9.43 -1.87 -0.79
CA LEU A 78 -8.50 -2.96 -0.42
C LEU A 78 -7.93 -2.75 0.98
N VAL A 79 -7.81 -3.85 1.72
CA VAL A 79 -7.33 -3.91 3.12
C VAL A 79 -6.45 -5.12 3.33
N ARG A 80 -5.68 -5.15 4.43
CA ARG A 80 -4.92 -6.34 4.83
C ARG A 80 -5.82 -7.58 4.86
N GLY A 81 -5.37 -8.63 4.20
CA GLY A 81 -6.11 -9.88 4.05
C GLY A 81 -6.93 -10.00 2.77
N ALA A 82 -7.11 -8.91 2.01
CA ALA A 82 -7.78 -8.93 0.71
C ALA A 82 -7.00 -9.79 -0.31
N ARG A 83 -7.73 -10.38 -1.28
CA ARG A 83 -7.18 -11.25 -2.32
C ARG A 83 -7.86 -11.00 -3.65
N GLY A 84 -7.13 -11.21 -4.73
CA GLY A 84 -7.66 -11.23 -6.09
C GLY A 84 -6.92 -10.29 -7.02
N LYS A 85 -7.46 -10.17 -8.24
CA LYS A 85 -6.84 -9.42 -9.34
C LYS A 85 -6.54 -7.97 -8.95
N GLU A 86 -7.45 -7.31 -8.23
CA GLU A 86 -7.26 -5.91 -7.84
C GLU A 86 -6.07 -5.71 -6.89
N VAL A 87 -5.75 -6.72 -6.08
CA VAL A 87 -4.54 -6.72 -5.24
C VAL A 87 -3.29 -6.99 -6.08
N GLU A 88 -3.37 -7.85 -7.09
CA GLU A 88 -2.26 -8.11 -8.01
C GLU A 88 -1.88 -6.82 -8.76
N GLU A 89 -2.85 -6.10 -9.28
CA GLU A 89 -2.64 -4.83 -9.98
C GLU A 89 -2.11 -3.75 -9.05
N LEU A 90 -2.60 -3.69 -7.80
CA LEU A 90 -2.05 -2.79 -6.78
C LEU A 90 -0.58 -3.09 -6.54
N GLN A 91 -0.23 -4.35 -6.31
CA GLN A 91 1.15 -4.78 -6.05
C GLN A 91 2.04 -4.51 -7.25
N TYR A 92 1.56 -4.76 -8.47
CA TYR A 92 2.27 -4.46 -9.70
C TYR A 92 2.55 -2.96 -9.81
N LEU A 93 1.55 -2.11 -9.63
CA LEU A 93 1.72 -0.67 -9.72
C LEU A 93 2.66 -0.14 -8.62
N LEU A 94 2.55 -0.66 -7.39
CA LEU A 94 3.47 -0.32 -6.30
C LEU A 94 4.90 -0.80 -6.58
N SER A 95 5.07 -1.93 -7.27
CA SER A 95 6.40 -2.47 -7.63
C SER A 95 7.18 -1.55 -8.58
N LEU A 96 6.49 -0.68 -9.33
CA LEU A 96 7.12 0.34 -10.17
C LEU A 96 7.85 1.41 -9.33
N PHE A 97 7.53 1.51 -8.03
CA PHE A 97 8.11 2.45 -7.09
C PHE A 97 8.97 1.71 -6.06
N PRO A 98 10.26 1.43 -6.35
CA PRO A 98 11.13 0.67 -5.45
C PRO A 98 11.41 1.39 -4.12
N ASP A 99 11.21 2.70 -4.06
CA ASP A 99 11.28 3.48 -2.81
C ASP A 99 10.09 3.22 -1.88
N VAL A 100 8.96 2.80 -2.45
CA VAL A 100 7.70 2.52 -1.74
C VAL A 100 7.57 1.02 -1.47
N TYR A 101 7.75 0.19 -2.50
CA TYR A 101 7.61 -1.27 -2.42
C TYR A 101 8.88 -1.99 -2.90
N PRO A 102 9.95 -2.02 -2.09
CA PRO A 102 11.23 -2.59 -2.50
C PRO A 102 11.16 -4.09 -2.78
N GLU A 103 10.22 -4.79 -2.13
CA GLU A 103 10.03 -6.23 -2.30
C GLU A 103 9.42 -6.57 -3.67
N GLY A 104 8.62 -5.66 -4.24
CA GLY A 104 8.03 -5.83 -5.58
C GLY A 104 7.23 -7.13 -5.79
N LEU A 105 6.72 -7.74 -4.71
CA LEU A 105 6.07 -9.05 -4.78
C LEU A 105 4.62 -8.92 -5.22
N VAL A 106 4.30 -9.48 -6.39
CA VAL A 106 2.92 -9.58 -6.90
C VAL A 106 2.41 -10.99 -6.64
N THR A 107 1.68 -11.15 -5.55
CA THR A 107 1.14 -12.43 -5.07
C THR A 107 -0.38 -12.51 -5.15
N GLY A 108 -1.04 -11.35 -5.34
CA GLY A 108 -2.49 -11.22 -5.26
C GLY A 108 -3.05 -11.33 -3.85
N TYR A 109 -2.20 -11.27 -2.82
CA TYR A 109 -2.59 -11.26 -1.42
C TYR A 109 -2.08 -10.01 -0.70
N PHE A 110 -2.99 -9.27 -0.06
CA PHE A 110 -2.66 -8.04 0.64
C PHE A 110 -2.06 -8.37 2.02
N ASP A 111 -0.75 -8.58 2.03
CA ASP A 111 0.06 -8.88 3.22
C ASP A 111 0.38 -7.60 4.03
N SER A 112 0.99 -7.76 5.21
CA SER A 112 1.72 -6.69 5.91
C SER A 112 2.71 -5.91 5.03
N LEU A 113 3.47 -6.57 4.15
CA LEU A 113 4.43 -5.89 3.26
C LEU A 113 3.73 -4.98 2.26
N THR A 114 2.60 -5.44 1.70
CA THR A 114 1.77 -4.62 0.81
C THR A 114 1.12 -3.48 1.57
N GLU A 115 0.68 -3.70 2.81
CA GLU A 115 0.15 -2.62 3.65
C GLU A 115 1.20 -1.54 3.92
N GLU A 116 2.42 -1.92 4.29
CA GLU A 116 3.52 -0.98 4.52
C GLU A 116 3.85 -0.18 3.25
N ALA A 117 3.84 -0.84 2.09
CA ALA A 117 3.97 -0.16 0.81
C ALA A 117 2.84 0.84 0.57
N VAL A 118 1.59 0.47 0.85
CA VAL A 118 0.45 1.40 0.76
C VAL A 118 0.62 2.57 1.73
N LYS A 119 1.09 2.37 2.95
CA LYS A 119 1.35 3.47 3.91
C LYS A 119 2.39 4.45 3.35
N LYS A 120 3.51 3.94 2.88
CA LYS A 120 4.56 4.75 2.25
C LYS A 120 4.04 5.49 1.02
N PHE A 121 3.22 4.84 0.20
CA PHE A 121 2.58 5.46 -0.95
C PHE A 121 1.67 6.63 -0.52
N GLN A 122 0.86 6.41 0.51
CA GLN A 122 -0.03 7.43 1.07
C GLN A 122 0.73 8.61 1.65
N GLU A 123 1.83 8.36 2.35
CA GLU A 123 2.70 9.40 2.90
C GLU A 123 3.42 10.18 1.80
N LYS A 124 3.87 9.50 0.74
CA LYS A 124 4.47 10.14 -0.45
C LYS A 124 3.50 11.07 -1.17
N HIS A 125 2.21 10.74 -1.16
CA HIS A 125 1.13 11.55 -1.74
C HIS A 125 0.20 12.13 -0.67
N ALA A 126 0.75 12.47 0.51
CA ALA A 126 -0.03 12.84 1.68
C ALA A 126 -0.99 14.02 1.43
N GLU A 127 -0.55 15.05 0.68
CA GLU A 127 -1.38 16.23 0.38
C GLU A 127 -2.69 15.87 -0.33
N GLU A 128 -2.65 14.87 -1.22
CA GLU A 128 -3.79 14.47 -2.05
C GLU A 128 -4.61 13.35 -1.40
N ILE A 129 -3.96 12.41 -0.71
CA ILE A 129 -4.62 11.22 -0.16
C ILE A 129 -5.09 11.43 1.28
N LEU A 130 -4.23 12.03 2.13
CA LEU A 130 -4.42 12.15 3.57
C LEU A 130 -4.93 13.55 3.98
N GLY A 131 -4.49 14.59 3.26
CA GLY A 131 -4.85 15.99 3.48
C GLY A 131 -6.37 16.23 3.56
N PRO A 132 -7.19 15.72 2.62
CA PRO A 132 -8.64 15.88 2.67
C PRO A 132 -9.30 15.24 3.89
N GLN A 133 -8.63 14.26 4.52
CA GLN A 133 -9.11 13.56 5.70
C GLN A 133 -8.47 14.08 7.00
N GLY A 134 -7.55 15.04 6.93
CA GLY A 134 -6.80 15.53 8.09
C GLY A 134 -5.89 14.49 8.72
N LEU A 135 -5.46 13.49 7.95
CA LEU A 135 -4.55 12.43 8.40
C LEU A 135 -3.09 12.84 8.16
N SER A 136 -2.21 12.48 9.07
CA SER A 136 -0.76 12.73 8.95
C SER A 136 0.06 11.48 8.66
N GLU A 137 -0.52 10.29 8.85
CA GLU A 137 0.15 9.00 8.73
C GLU A 137 -0.59 8.09 7.75
N GLY A 138 0.16 7.21 7.08
CA GLY A 138 -0.41 6.20 6.20
C GLY A 138 -1.30 5.23 6.98
N THR A 139 -2.53 5.05 6.52
CA THR A 139 -3.49 4.11 7.13
C THR A 139 -3.28 2.68 6.67
N GLY A 140 -2.68 2.48 5.49
CA GLY A 140 -2.58 1.16 4.86
C GLY A 140 -3.90 0.68 4.26
N PHE A 141 -4.94 1.51 4.27
CA PHE A 141 -6.25 1.25 3.70
C PHE A 141 -6.37 1.88 2.31
N VAL A 142 -6.67 1.09 1.28
CA VAL A 142 -6.87 1.61 -0.08
C VAL A 142 -8.31 2.08 -0.24
N GLY A 143 -8.55 3.31 0.19
CA GLY A 143 -9.85 3.96 0.09
C GLY A 143 -10.07 4.76 -1.21
N PRO A 144 -11.18 5.50 -1.32
CA PRO A 144 -11.51 6.28 -2.51
C PRO A 144 -10.43 7.28 -2.94
N THR A 145 -9.79 7.97 -1.98
CA THR A 145 -8.72 8.93 -2.29
C THR A 145 -7.45 8.24 -2.76
N THR A 146 -7.07 7.11 -2.16
CA THR A 146 -5.93 6.30 -2.61
C THR A 146 -6.20 5.71 -4.00
N ARG A 147 -7.38 5.15 -4.24
CA ARG A 147 -7.76 4.63 -5.57
C ARG A 147 -7.75 5.71 -6.64
N ALA A 148 -8.28 6.89 -6.35
CA ALA A 148 -8.25 7.99 -7.30
C ALA A 148 -6.81 8.29 -7.73
N LYS A 149 -5.86 8.30 -6.78
CA LYS A 149 -4.45 8.51 -7.10
C LYS A 149 -3.83 7.33 -7.86
N LEU A 150 -4.14 6.10 -7.48
CA LEU A 150 -3.68 4.90 -8.20
C LEU A 150 -4.18 4.88 -9.65
N ASN A 151 -5.45 5.23 -9.88
CA ASN A 151 -6.06 5.32 -11.21
C ASN A 151 -5.44 6.44 -12.05
N GLU A 152 -5.04 7.56 -11.43
CA GLU A 152 -4.30 8.62 -12.11
C GLU A 152 -2.92 8.10 -12.56
N LEU A 153 -2.18 7.44 -11.67
CA LEU A 153 -0.86 6.89 -11.99
C LEU A 153 -0.95 5.76 -13.03
N ALA A 154 -1.96 4.90 -12.95
CA ALA A 154 -2.18 3.83 -13.93
C ALA A 154 -2.41 4.42 -15.33
N ARG A 155 -3.12 5.55 -15.43
CA ARG A 155 -3.33 6.28 -16.70
C ARG A 155 -2.08 7.02 -17.16
N GLU A 156 -1.31 7.60 -16.25
CA GLU A 156 -0.06 8.32 -16.57
C GLU A 156 1.09 7.39 -16.99
N SER A 157 1.07 6.15 -16.51
CA SER A 157 2.07 5.12 -16.85
C SER A 157 1.92 4.56 -18.27
N ILE A 158 0.89 4.99 -19.01
CA ILE A 158 0.62 4.60 -20.40
C ILE A 158 1.09 5.74 -21.33
N PRO A 159 2.18 5.56 -22.10
CA PRO A 159 2.69 6.55 -23.05
C PRO A 159 1.82 6.72 -24.30
#